data_AF-A0A928IM61-F1
#
_entry.id   AF-A0A928IM61-F1
#
_cell.length_a   1.000
_cell.length_b   1.000
_cell.length_c   1.000
_cell.angle_alpha   90.00
_cell.angle_beta   90.00
_cell.angle_gamma   90.00
#
_symmetry.space_group_name_H-M   'P 1'
#
loop_
_entity.id
_entity.type
_entity.pdbx_description
1 polymer ?
#
loop_
_entity_poly.entity_id
_entity_poly.type
_entity_poly.pdbx_seq_one_letter_code
_entity_poly.pdbx_strand_id
1 'polypeptide(L)'
;MKKTYLAIIFTFLLTFSCILSACSTHRNNSGLEPPTHESETNQNYSQQINDLKSQILELEKNSYISEVERENEIKRLEDLIEKLKKLDENQEHEKSPDGSNTNNSSPNNSNNDNGNEEDTSKFLYKIEDGKAIITGFTGNSKNIVIPSAIDGYTVNCIHDEAFAYSSVENITIPDTVTKIGWFAFKSCPDLKSITIPNSVNSIGYSAFTQTGADFSIICSPDSFAAKYAQSYGIDFKPI
;
A
#
# COMPACT_ATOMS: atom_id res chain seq x y z
N MET A 1 -23.73 -19.58 -14.69
CA MET A 1 -22.35 -20.05 -14.97
C MET A 1 -21.26 -18.98 -14.73
N LYS A 2 -21.54 -17.83 -14.07
CA LYS A 2 -20.52 -16.83 -13.70
C LYS A 2 -19.86 -17.05 -12.33
N LYS A 3 -20.40 -17.94 -11.49
CA LYS A 3 -19.93 -18.19 -10.11
C LYS A 3 -18.70 -19.12 -10.02
N THR A 4 -18.38 -19.85 -11.10
CA THR A 4 -17.25 -20.80 -11.12
C THR A 4 -15.97 -20.16 -11.66
N TYR A 5 -16.06 -19.07 -12.43
CA TYR A 5 -14.89 -18.40 -13.02
C TYR A 5 -14.10 -17.55 -12.02
N LEU A 6 -14.78 -16.95 -11.05
CA LEU A 6 -14.10 -16.24 -9.96
C LEU A 6 -13.24 -17.20 -9.13
N ALA A 7 -13.64 -18.46 -8.99
CA ALA A 7 -12.90 -19.47 -8.23
C ALA A 7 -11.58 -19.86 -8.89
N ILE A 8 -11.48 -19.83 -10.22
CA ILE A 8 -10.24 -20.17 -10.95
C ILE A 8 -9.22 -19.04 -10.83
N ILE A 9 -9.66 -17.79 -10.90
CA ILE A 9 -8.83 -16.60 -10.62
C ILE A 9 -8.41 -16.59 -9.14
N PHE A 10 -9.30 -16.98 -8.23
CA PHE A 10 -8.98 -17.09 -6.80
C PHE A 10 -7.97 -18.20 -6.50
N THR A 11 -8.01 -19.33 -7.20
CA THR A 11 -7.00 -20.40 -7.05
C THR A 11 -5.64 -20.04 -7.61
N PHE A 12 -5.57 -19.25 -8.70
CA PHE A 12 -4.30 -18.81 -9.28
C PHE A 12 -3.63 -17.70 -8.45
N LEU A 13 -4.41 -16.86 -7.77
CA LEU A 13 -3.91 -15.85 -6.82
C LEU A 13 -3.54 -16.44 -5.44
N LEU A 14 -4.23 -17.49 -4.99
CA LEU A 14 -3.93 -18.18 -3.73
C LEU A 14 -2.65 -19.02 -3.79
N THR A 15 -2.30 -19.63 -4.93
CA THR A 15 -1.05 -20.41 -5.04
C THR A 15 0.19 -19.52 -5.01
N PHE A 16 0.10 -18.27 -5.43
CA PHE A 16 1.24 -17.34 -5.39
C PHE A 16 1.44 -16.65 -4.04
N SER A 17 0.41 -16.55 -3.20
CA SER A 17 0.60 -16.19 -1.79
C SER A 17 1.44 -17.22 -1.02
N CYS A 18 1.51 -18.47 -1.50
CA CYS A 18 2.35 -19.51 -0.92
C CYS A 18 3.82 -19.46 -1.39
N ILE A 19 4.15 -18.79 -2.50
CA ILE A 19 5.55 -18.66 -2.96
C ILE A 19 6.26 -17.52 -2.22
N LEU A 20 5.53 -16.53 -1.70
CA LEU A 20 6.10 -15.51 -0.80
C LEU A 20 6.24 -16.00 0.66
N SER A 21 5.70 -17.17 1.00
CA SER A 21 5.76 -17.76 2.35
C SER A 21 6.60 -19.03 2.44
N ALA A 22 7.38 -19.38 1.41
CA ALA A 22 8.27 -20.53 1.41
C ALA A 22 9.75 -20.11 1.48
N CYS A 23 10.12 -19.39 2.54
CA CYS A 23 11.49 -19.36 3.06
C CYS A 23 11.46 -19.00 4.56
N SER A 24 10.78 -19.82 5.35
CA SER A 24 10.94 -19.81 6.81
C SER A 24 10.55 -21.18 7.37
N THR A 25 11.45 -21.75 8.19
CA THR A 25 11.34 -23.01 8.96
C THR A 25 11.59 -24.29 8.12
N HIS A 26 12.60 -25.15 8.30
CA HIS A 26 13.54 -25.38 9.41
C HIS A 26 14.64 -26.40 8.97
N ARG A 27 15.78 -26.42 9.69
CA ARG A 27 16.80 -27.51 9.87
C ARG A 27 17.99 -27.42 8.88
N ASN A 28 19.25 -27.30 9.30
CA ASN A 28 19.93 -27.86 10.47
C ASN A 28 21.05 -26.94 10.98
N ASN A 29 21.19 -26.90 12.30
CA ASN A 29 22.43 -26.50 12.96
C ASN A 29 23.34 -27.73 13.04
N SER A 30 24.49 -27.71 12.38
CA SER A 30 25.67 -28.45 12.81
C SER A 30 26.92 -27.98 12.06
N GLY A 31 27.76 -27.21 12.76
CA GLY A 31 29.21 -27.37 12.65
C GLY A 31 29.97 -26.40 11.75
N LEU A 32 30.62 -25.46 12.44
CA LEU A 32 32.01 -25.01 12.24
C LEU A 32 32.34 -24.07 11.06
N GLU A 33 32.75 -22.87 11.49
CA GLU A 33 33.65 -21.86 10.91
C GLU A 33 33.09 -20.76 9.98
N PRO A 34 33.58 -19.49 10.17
CA PRO A 34 33.02 -18.30 9.55
C PRO A 34 33.71 -17.98 8.22
N PRO A 35 33.02 -17.28 7.30
CA PRO A 35 33.70 -16.18 6.65
C PRO A 35 32.83 -14.94 6.42
N THR A 36 33.51 -13.82 6.54
CA THR A 36 33.21 -12.49 6.00
C THR A 36 32.78 -12.51 4.52
N HIS A 37 31.70 -11.82 4.15
CA HIS A 37 31.61 -10.87 3.00
C HIS A 37 30.13 -10.50 2.69
N GLU A 38 29.91 -9.20 2.49
CA GLU A 38 29.07 -8.55 1.47
C GLU A 38 27.61 -9.03 1.20
N SER A 39 26.67 -8.13 1.55
CA SER A 39 25.42 -7.81 0.83
C SER A 39 24.57 -8.95 0.23
N GLU A 40 23.67 -9.53 1.03
CA GLU A 40 22.50 -10.27 0.53
C GLU A 40 21.24 -9.39 0.47
N THR A 41 21.32 -8.24 -0.19
CA THR A 41 20.15 -7.48 -0.65
C THR A 41 20.26 -7.28 -2.15
N ASN A 42 20.10 -8.37 -2.91
CA ASN A 42 19.96 -8.26 -4.35
C ASN A 42 18.51 -8.60 -4.73
N GLN A 43 17.70 -7.54 -4.84
CA GLN A 43 16.33 -7.58 -5.31
C GLN A 43 16.35 -8.04 -6.77
N ASN A 44 16.04 -9.31 -7.03
CA ASN A 44 16.12 -9.89 -8.38
C ASN A 44 14.96 -9.39 -9.27
N TYR A 45 15.08 -8.15 -9.76
CA TYR A 45 14.12 -7.52 -10.67
C TYR A 45 13.94 -8.33 -11.96
N SER A 46 15.00 -8.98 -12.43
CA SER A 46 14.96 -9.87 -13.58
C SER A 46 13.98 -11.04 -13.40
N GLN A 47 13.94 -11.66 -12.21
CA GLN A 47 12.98 -12.72 -11.91
C GLN A 47 11.55 -12.18 -11.86
N GLN A 48 11.33 -11.03 -11.21
CA GLN A 48 10.02 -10.40 -11.13
C GLN A 48 9.47 -9.99 -12.51
N ILE A 49 10.34 -9.48 -13.39
CA ILE A 49 9.98 -9.14 -14.78
C ILE A 49 9.58 -10.39 -15.57
N ASN A 50 10.28 -11.52 -15.38
CA ASN A 50 9.94 -12.77 -16.06
C ASN A 50 8.61 -13.36 -15.59
N ASP A 51 8.29 -13.22 -14.30
CA ASP A 51 7.02 -13.68 -13.73
C ASP A 51 5.85 -12.83 -14.26
N LEU A 52 6.02 -11.51 -14.37
CA LEU A 52 5.01 -10.61 -14.95
C LEU A 52 4.79 -10.88 -16.45
N LYS A 53 5.85 -11.17 -17.21
CA LYS A 53 5.73 -11.57 -18.62
C LYS A 53 4.95 -12.86 -18.80
N SER A 54 5.16 -13.83 -17.90
CA SER A 54 4.41 -15.09 -17.91
C SER A 54 2.92 -14.87 -17.67
N GLN A 55 2.56 -13.95 -16.76
CA GLN A 55 1.16 -13.58 -16.49
C GLN A 55 0.49 -12.91 -17.69
N ILE A 56 1.18 -12.01 -18.38
CA ILE A 56 0.66 -11.38 -19.62
C ILE A 56 0.36 -12.47 -20.66
N LEU A 57 1.28 -13.42 -20.86
CA LEU A 57 1.10 -14.51 -21.83
C LEU A 57 -0.10 -15.42 -21.50
N GLU A 58 -0.43 -15.59 -20.23
CA GLU A 58 -1.61 -16.35 -19.80
C GLU A 58 -2.91 -15.55 -20.01
N LEU A 59 -2.90 -14.24 -19.75
CA LEU A 59 -4.03 -13.34 -20.01
C LEU A 59 -4.34 -13.24 -21.51
N GLU A 60 -3.32 -13.20 -22.36
CA GLU A 60 -3.47 -13.19 -23.83
C GLU A 60 -4.14 -14.47 -24.37
N LYS A 61 -3.92 -15.61 -23.70
CA LYS A 61 -4.53 -16.90 -24.06
C LYS A 61 -5.95 -17.07 -23.51
N ASN A 62 -6.41 -16.16 -22.66
CA ASN A 62 -7.69 -16.29 -21.97
C ASN A 62 -8.86 -15.71 -22.79
N SER A 63 -9.62 -16.58 -23.45
CA SER A 63 -10.78 -16.21 -24.28
C SER A 63 -12.07 -15.94 -23.49
N TYR A 64 -12.05 -16.07 -22.16
CA TYR A 64 -13.23 -15.95 -21.30
C TYR A 64 -13.37 -14.59 -20.61
N ILE A 65 -12.36 -13.72 -20.73
CA ILE A 65 -12.36 -12.34 -20.22
C ILE A 65 -12.78 -11.40 -21.35
N SER A 66 -13.51 -10.32 -21.03
CA SER A 66 -13.85 -9.32 -22.05
C SER A 66 -12.58 -8.62 -22.56
N GLU A 67 -12.57 -8.27 -23.84
CA GLU A 67 -11.40 -7.64 -24.48
C GLU A 67 -10.91 -6.41 -23.73
N VAL A 68 -11.83 -5.56 -23.27
CA VAL A 68 -11.54 -4.35 -22.51
C VAL A 68 -10.91 -4.66 -21.15
N GLU A 69 -11.42 -5.65 -20.40
CA GLU A 69 -10.86 -6.04 -19.10
C GLU A 69 -9.46 -6.66 -19.26
N ARG A 70 -9.27 -7.48 -20.29
CA ARG A 70 -7.98 -8.09 -20.62
C ARG A 70 -6.94 -7.02 -20.97
N GLU A 71 -7.30 -6.05 -21.81
CA GLU A 71 -6.40 -4.97 -22.22
C GLU A 71 -6.01 -4.05 -21.05
N ASN A 72 -6.95 -3.74 -20.16
CA ASN A 72 -6.67 -2.92 -18.98
C ASN A 72 -5.66 -3.60 -18.04
N GLU A 73 -5.80 -4.91 -17.83
CA GLU A 73 -4.89 -5.65 -16.94
C GLU A 73 -3.52 -5.88 -17.59
N ILE A 74 -3.46 -6.20 -18.88
CA ILE A 74 -2.19 -6.29 -19.63
C ILE A 74 -1.44 -4.96 -19.55
N LYS A 75 -2.12 -3.83 -19.80
CA LYS A 75 -1.52 -2.50 -19.72
C LYS A 75 -0.94 -2.21 -18.33
N ARG A 76 -1.65 -2.58 -17.26
CA ARG A 76 -1.18 -2.43 -15.88
C ARG A 76 0.09 -3.24 -15.61
N LEU A 77 0.15 -4.48 -16.11
CA LEU A 77 1.32 -5.35 -15.95
C LEU A 77 2.52 -4.83 -16.77
N GLU A 78 2.29 -4.32 -17.98
CA GLU A 78 3.31 -3.67 -18.80
C GLU A 78 3.91 -2.43 -18.12
N ASP A 79 3.06 -1.58 -17.54
CA ASP A 79 3.49 -0.39 -16.77
C ASP A 79 4.37 -0.80 -15.57
N LEU A 80 4.05 -1.93 -14.92
CA LEU A 80 4.84 -2.47 -13.82
C LEU A 80 6.20 -3.00 -14.29
N ILE A 81 6.24 -3.71 -15.43
CA ILE A 81 7.50 -4.18 -16.04
C ILE A 81 8.40 -2.98 -16.36
N GLU A 82 7.85 -1.91 -16.93
CA GLU A 82 8.61 -0.70 -17.27
C GLU A 82 9.17 -0.02 -16.01
N LYS A 83 8.38 0.01 -14.94
CA LYS A 83 8.84 0.53 -13.64
C LYS A 83 10.01 -0.30 -13.10
N LEU A 84 9.94 -1.64 -13.19
CA LEU A 84 11.01 -2.52 -12.71
C LEU A 84 12.29 -2.38 -13.56
N LYS A 85 12.18 -2.22 -14.89
CA LYS A 85 13.35 -1.96 -15.76
C LYS A 85 14.08 -0.68 -15.39
N LYS A 86 13.35 0.40 -15.13
CA LYS A 86 13.94 1.68 -14.69
C LYS A 86 14.63 1.57 -13.33
N LEU A 87 14.17 0.68 -12.47
CA LEU A 87 14.82 0.41 -11.18
C LEU A 87 16.12 -0.38 -11.34
N ASP A 88 16.19 -1.26 -12.35
CA ASP A 88 17.41 -2.00 -12.73
C ASP A 88 18.48 -1.06 -13.31
N GLU A 89 18.08 -0.15 -14.21
CA GLU A 89 18.98 0.82 -14.86
C GLU A 89 19.60 1.85 -13.91
N ASN A 90 18.92 2.17 -12.80
CA ASN A 90 19.41 3.12 -11.80
C ASN A 90 20.47 2.54 -10.85
N GLN A 91 20.88 1.28 -11.00
CA GLN A 91 21.95 0.66 -10.20
C GLN A 91 23.37 0.83 -10.79
N GLU A 92 23.54 1.41 -11.99
CA GLU A 92 24.85 1.48 -12.66
C GLU A 92 25.56 2.86 -12.63
N HIS A 93 25.06 3.86 -11.88
CA HIS A 93 25.60 5.23 -11.97
C HIS A 93 25.92 5.94 -10.64
N GLU A 94 26.73 5.34 -9.77
CA GLU A 94 27.75 6.06 -9.00
C GLU A 94 29.13 5.44 -9.26
N LYS A 95 30.02 6.19 -9.92
CA LYS A 95 31.29 5.74 -10.49
C LYS A 95 32.40 6.57 -9.86
N SER A 96 33.54 6.00 -9.44
CA SER A 96 34.85 6.62 -9.77
C SER A 96 36.12 5.85 -9.36
N PRO A 97 37.24 6.12 -10.08
CA PRO A 97 38.59 5.64 -9.80
C PRO A 97 39.32 6.47 -8.73
N ASP A 98 40.23 5.77 -8.04
CA ASP A 98 41.52 6.17 -7.45
C ASP A 98 41.70 7.54 -6.75
N GLY A 99 42.22 7.48 -5.51
CA GLY A 99 43.29 8.40 -5.11
C GLY A 99 43.02 9.46 -4.03
N SER A 100 43.11 9.05 -2.77
CA SER A 100 43.86 9.71 -1.68
C SER A 100 43.31 10.94 -0.91
N ASN A 101 43.32 10.75 0.42
CA ASN A 101 43.90 11.62 1.47
C ASN A 101 42.99 12.45 2.41
N THR A 102 42.65 11.80 3.54
CA THR A 102 42.82 12.20 4.96
C THR A 102 42.29 13.52 5.56
N ASN A 103 41.70 13.31 6.74
CA ASN A 103 41.75 14.09 8.00
C ASN A 103 40.65 15.12 8.30
N ASN A 104 39.78 14.69 9.23
CA ASN A 104 39.34 15.39 10.45
C ASN A 104 39.12 16.90 10.36
N SER A 105 37.87 17.34 10.37
CA SER A 105 37.24 17.87 11.60
C SER A 105 35.74 18.07 11.38
N SER A 106 34.97 17.62 12.37
CA SER A 106 33.54 17.87 12.54
C SER A 106 33.23 19.38 12.48
N PRO A 107 31.97 19.74 12.20
CA PRO A 107 31.21 20.24 13.34
C PRO A 107 29.91 19.47 13.52
N ASN A 108 29.81 18.87 14.72
CA ASN A 108 28.64 18.92 15.56
C ASN A 108 27.75 20.11 15.17
N ASN A 109 26.50 19.83 14.81
CA ASN A 109 25.44 20.60 15.44
C ASN A 109 24.29 19.68 15.81
N SER A 110 24.33 19.29 17.09
CA SER A 110 23.15 18.99 17.87
C SER A 110 22.18 20.15 17.70
N ASN A 111 21.02 19.90 17.08
CA ASN A 111 19.82 20.62 17.42
C ASN A 111 18.70 19.59 17.55
N ASN A 112 18.56 19.17 18.79
CA ASN A 112 17.33 18.76 19.42
C ASN A 112 16.18 19.69 18.95
N ASP A 113 15.23 19.17 18.17
CA ASP A 113 13.91 19.78 18.11
C ASP A 113 12.85 18.68 18.31
N ASN A 114 12.06 18.87 19.36
CA ASN A 114 10.98 17.97 19.74
C ASN A 114 9.83 18.17 18.74
N GLY A 115 9.80 17.36 17.70
CA GLY A 115 8.64 17.19 16.84
C GLY A 115 8.32 15.71 16.77
N ASN A 116 7.10 15.34 17.11
CA ASN A 116 6.63 13.97 17.04
C ASN A 116 6.68 13.53 15.57
N GLU A 117 7.74 12.83 15.14
CA GLU A 117 7.76 12.20 13.81
C GLU A 117 6.69 11.10 13.84
N GLU A 118 5.54 11.45 13.28
CA GLU A 118 4.45 10.52 13.04
C GLU A 118 5.01 9.44 12.11
N ASP A 119 5.19 8.21 12.62
CA ASP A 119 5.78 7.12 11.86
C ASP A 119 4.96 6.86 10.58
N THR A 120 5.46 7.41 9.48
CA THR A 120 4.83 7.36 8.16
C THR A 120 5.26 6.12 7.36
N SER A 121 6.23 5.35 7.86
CA SER A 121 6.85 4.22 7.14
C SER A 121 5.87 3.11 6.75
N LYS A 122 4.73 3.04 7.46
CA LYS A 122 3.62 2.11 7.23
C LYS A 122 2.64 2.53 6.13
N PHE A 123 2.76 3.73 5.57
CA PHE A 123 1.88 4.21 4.50
C PHE A 123 2.61 4.19 3.15
N LEU A 124 2.01 3.52 2.17
CA LEU A 124 2.42 3.63 0.79
C LEU A 124 1.71 4.85 0.20
N TYR A 125 2.44 5.71 -0.50
CA TYR A 125 1.88 6.93 -1.05
C TYR A 125 2.56 7.34 -2.36
N LYS A 126 1.92 8.25 -3.09
CA LYS A 126 2.48 8.96 -4.24
C LYS A 126 2.26 10.45 -4.11
N ILE A 127 3.10 11.25 -4.76
CA ILE A 127 2.92 12.69 -4.85
C ILE A 127 2.30 13.03 -6.22
N GLU A 128 1.15 13.68 -6.21
CA GLU A 128 0.50 14.23 -7.40
C GLU A 128 0.09 15.66 -7.11
N ASP A 129 0.41 16.59 -8.02
CA ASP A 129 0.12 18.02 -7.91
C ASP A 129 0.54 18.65 -6.56
N GLY A 130 1.69 18.23 -6.03
CA GLY A 130 2.23 18.72 -4.77
C GLY A 130 1.46 18.23 -3.53
N LYS A 131 0.70 17.14 -3.64
CA LYS A 131 -0.05 16.54 -2.54
C LYS A 131 0.26 15.06 -2.40
N ALA A 132 0.28 14.57 -1.16
CA ALA A 132 0.39 13.16 -0.88
C ALA A 132 -0.96 12.45 -1.02
N ILE A 133 -0.94 11.33 -1.72
CA ILE A 133 -2.07 10.43 -1.93
C ILE A 133 -1.68 9.08 -1.34
N ILE A 134 -2.38 8.64 -0.31
CA ILE A 134 -2.13 7.33 0.31
C ILE A 134 -2.69 6.25 -0.61
N THR A 135 -1.83 5.37 -1.09
CA THR A 135 -2.15 4.29 -2.02
C THR A 135 -2.15 2.92 -1.35
N GLY A 136 -1.68 2.82 -0.12
CA GLY A 136 -1.58 1.55 0.60
C GLY A 136 -1.23 1.72 2.07
N PHE A 137 -1.46 0.68 2.85
CA PHE A 137 -1.09 0.60 4.26
C PHE A 137 -0.50 -0.79 4.55
N THR A 138 0.71 -0.81 5.11
CA THR A 138 1.47 -2.05 5.41
C THR A 138 1.63 -2.28 6.91
N GLY A 139 1.08 -1.39 7.74
CA GLY A 139 1.15 -1.52 9.19
C GLY A 139 0.24 -2.62 9.75
N ASN A 140 0.54 -3.03 10.98
CA ASN A 140 -0.23 -4.00 11.76
C ASN A 140 -0.88 -3.39 13.01
N SER A 141 -0.88 -2.05 13.09
CA SER A 141 -1.42 -1.31 14.23
C SER A 141 -2.95 -1.27 14.17
N LYS A 142 -3.59 -1.51 15.32
CA LYS A 142 -5.05 -1.50 15.45
C LYS A 142 -5.66 -0.10 15.38
N ASN A 143 -4.97 0.89 15.93
CA ASN A 143 -5.43 2.27 15.96
C ASN A 143 -4.51 3.11 15.09
N ILE A 144 -5.07 3.72 14.05
CA ILE A 144 -4.34 4.51 13.07
C ILE A 144 -4.81 5.95 13.14
N VAL A 145 -3.85 6.86 13.26
CA VAL A 145 -4.03 8.26 12.87
C VAL A 145 -3.34 8.39 11.52
N ILE A 146 -4.08 8.85 10.51
CA ILE A 146 -3.50 9.12 9.20
C ILE A 146 -2.76 10.46 9.31
N PRO A 147 -1.48 10.52 8.87
CA PRO A 147 -0.72 11.74 8.97
C PRO A 147 -1.31 12.84 8.10
N SER A 148 -1.28 14.08 8.60
CA SER A 148 -1.73 15.24 7.82
C SER A 148 -0.74 15.63 6.70
N ALA A 149 0.51 15.20 6.82
CA ALA A 149 1.56 15.38 5.81
C ALA A 149 2.53 14.18 5.79
N ILE A 150 3.05 13.84 4.61
CA ILE A 150 4.12 12.86 4.42
C ILE A 150 5.21 13.51 3.56
N ASP A 151 6.45 13.49 4.04
CA ASP A 151 7.63 14.08 3.39
C ASP A 151 7.42 15.56 2.98
N GLY A 152 6.74 16.32 3.84
CA GLY A 152 6.42 17.74 3.63
C GLY A 152 5.23 18.00 2.71
N TYR A 153 4.61 16.97 2.13
CA TYR A 153 3.43 17.09 1.27
C TYR A 153 2.15 16.81 2.05
N THR A 154 1.17 17.70 1.93
CA THR A 154 -0.14 17.54 2.57
C THR A 154 -0.87 16.30 2.05
N VAL A 155 -1.31 15.43 2.97
CA VAL A 155 -2.12 14.25 2.63
C VAL A 155 -3.54 14.71 2.30
N ASN A 156 -3.95 14.52 1.05
CA ASN A 156 -5.22 15.03 0.53
C ASN A 156 -6.22 13.93 0.17
N CYS A 157 -5.74 12.71 -0.05
CA CYS A 157 -6.56 11.64 -0.60
C CYS A 157 -6.13 10.28 -0.02
N ILE A 158 -7.12 9.47 0.30
CA ILE A 158 -6.97 8.03 0.52
C ILE A 158 -7.46 7.36 -0.76
N HIS A 159 -6.55 6.75 -1.51
CA HIS A 159 -6.84 6.17 -2.82
C HIS A 159 -7.68 4.90 -2.69
N ASP A 160 -8.07 4.38 -3.86
CA ASP A 160 -8.80 3.13 -3.98
C ASP A 160 -8.02 1.98 -3.35
N GLU A 161 -8.72 1.12 -2.59
CA GLU A 161 -8.18 -0.06 -1.88
C GLU A 161 -7.01 0.18 -0.92
N ALA A 162 -6.70 1.44 -0.57
CA ALA A 162 -5.49 1.77 0.20
C ALA A 162 -5.37 1.06 1.56
N PHE A 163 -6.47 0.73 2.22
CA PHE A 163 -6.50 -0.03 3.48
C PHE A 163 -7.24 -1.37 3.33
N ALA A 164 -7.52 -1.82 2.11
CA ALA A 164 -8.26 -3.06 1.90
C ALA A 164 -7.55 -4.25 2.55
N TYR A 165 -8.31 -5.13 3.19
CA TYR A 165 -7.83 -6.32 3.92
C TYR A 165 -6.91 -6.05 5.13
N SER A 166 -6.87 -4.80 5.62
CA SER A 166 -6.12 -4.48 6.84
C SER A 166 -6.87 -4.90 8.11
N SER A 167 -6.13 -5.20 9.18
CA SER A 167 -6.65 -5.58 10.50
C SER A 167 -6.81 -4.38 11.46
N VAL A 168 -7.02 -3.20 10.89
CA VAL A 168 -7.24 -1.95 11.64
C VAL A 168 -8.59 -1.98 12.36
N GLU A 169 -8.61 -1.51 13.60
CA GLU A 169 -9.82 -1.42 14.42
C GLU A 169 -10.41 0.00 14.44
N ASN A 170 -9.55 1.02 14.51
CA ASN A 170 -9.98 2.42 14.55
C ASN A 170 -9.07 3.30 13.69
N ILE A 171 -9.67 4.23 12.96
CA ILE A 171 -8.93 5.16 12.08
C ILE A 171 -9.38 6.59 12.33
N THR A 172 -8.44 7.52 12.44
CA THR A 172 -8.68 8.96 12.44
C THR A 172 -8.13 9.56 11.16
N ILE A 173 -9.01 10.16 10.34
CA ILE A 173 -8.62 10.86 9.12
C ILE A 173 -8.39 12.34 9.44
N PRO A 174 -7.27 12.96 9.01
CA PRO A 174 -7.00 14.37 9.27
C PRO A 174 -7.84 15.28 8.36
N ASP A 175 -8.09 16.51 8.81
CA ASP A 175 -8.87 17.55 8.10
C ASP A 175 -8.27 17.96 6.74
N THR A 176 -7.06 17.50 6.41
CA THR A 176 -6.41 17.73 5.12
C THR A 176 -6.97 16.83 4.00
N VAL A 177 -7.58 15.70 4.36
CA VAL A 177 -8.13 14.74 3.40
C VAL A 177 -9.46 15.24 2.87
N THR A 178 -9.61 15.21 1.55
CA THR A 178 -10.81 15.66 0.83
C THR A 178 -11.55 14.52 0.13
N LYS A 179 -10.87 13.40 -0.13
CA LYS A 179 -11.40 12.25 -0.88
C LYS A 179 -10.99 10.92 -0.26
N ILE A 180 -11.95 10.00 -0.18
CA ILE A 180 -11.77 8.58 0.12
C ILE A 180 -12.17 7.77 -1.12
N GLY A 181 -11.28 6.90 -1.58
CA GLY A 181 -11.40 6.12 -2.80
C GLY A 181 -12.42 4.97 -2.74
N TRP A 182 -12.62 4.33 -3.88
CA TRP A 182 -13.45 3.13 -4.01
C TRP A 182 -12.82 1.99 -3.23
N PHE A 183 -13.65 1.23 -2.49
CA PHE A 183 -13.18 0.08 -1.71
C PHE A 183 -12.02 0.38 -0.73
N ALA A 184 -11.81 1.65 -0.34
CA ALA A 184 -10.63 2.06 0.43
C ALA A 184 -10.41 1.25 1.72
N PHE A 185 -11.48 0.85 2.40
CA PHE A 185 -11.48 0.02 3.63
C PHE A 185 -12.27 -1.28 3.43
N LYS A 186 -12.27 -1.82 2.21
CA LYS A 186 -12.94 -3.08 1.89
C LYS A 186 -12.34 -4.23 2.69
N SER A 187 -13.20 -5.11 3.20
CA SER A 187 -12.79 -6.35 3.88
C SER A 187 -11.86 -6.09 5.07
N CYS A 188 -12.14 -5.06 5.86
CA CYS A 188 -11.50 -4.78 7.14
C CYS A 188 -12.42 -5.25 8.29
N PRO A 189 -12.46 -6.56 8.61
CA PRO A 189 -13.46 -7.14 9.51
C PRO A 189 -13.34 -6.65 10.95
N ASP A 190 -12.17 -6.17 11.34
CA ASP A 190 -11.90 -5.67 12.70
C ASP A 190 -12.21 -4.18 12.84
N LEU A 191 -12.50 -3.46 11.73
CA LEU A 191 -12.76 -2.02 11.74
C LEU A 191 -14.10 -1.73 12.44
N LYS A 192 -14.02 -1.11 13.61
CA LYS A 192 -15.14 -0.73 14.48
C LYS A 192 -15.54 0.72 14.31
N SER A 193 -14.58 1.61 14.10
CA SER A 193 -14.89 3.02 13.90
C SER A 193 -13.91 3.75 13.00
N ILE A 194 -14.41 4.76 12.30
CA ILE A 194 -13.59 5.70 11.56
C ILE A 194 -14.08 7.12 11.77
N THR A 195 -13.18 8.00 12.18
CA THR A 195 -13.45 9.43 12.29
C THR A 195 -13.20 10.09 10.94
N ILE A 196 -14.26 10.63 10.32
CA ILE A 196 -14.20 11.30 9.02
C ILE A 196 -14.48 12.79 9.21
N PRO A 197 -13.53 13.68 8.85
CA PRO A 197 -13.68 15.11 9.02
C PRO A 197 -14.59 15.75 7.96
N ASN A 198 -15.03 17.00 8.22
CA ASN A 198 -15.92 17.75 7.34
C ASN A 198 -15.27 18.15 6.00
N SER A 199 -13.94 18.09 5.90
CA SER A 199 -13.18 18.35 4.68
C SER A 199 -13.42 17.30 3.59
N VAL A 200 -13.82 16.07 3.99
CA VAL A 200 -14.12 14.99 3.05
C VAL A 200 -15.43 15.30 2.33
N ASN A 201 -15.34 15.50 1.02
CA ASN A 201 -16.47 15.82 0.15
C ASN A 201 -16.76 14.73 -0.89
N SER A 202 -15.98 13.65 -0.88
CA SER A 202 -16.16 12.49 -1.75
C SER A 202 -15.76 11.21 -1.03
N ILE A 203 -16.65 10.22 -1.01
CA ILE A 203 -16.40 8.87 -0.51
C ILE A 203 -16.81 7.87 -1.58
N GLY A 204 -15.90 6.95 -1.88
CA GLY A 204 -16.06 5.96 -2.93
C GLY A 204 -17.18 4.96 -2.69
N TYR A 205 -17.68 4.38 -3.79
CA TYR A 205 -18.61 3.27 -3.73
C TYR A 205 -18.00 2.11 -2.94
N SER A 206 -18.79 1.52 -2.04
CA SER A 206 -18.39 0.39 -1.20
C SER A 206 -17.07 0.59 -0.42
N ALA A 207 -16.71 1.83 -0.09
CA ALA A 207 -15.49 2.14 0.68
C ALA A 207 -15.42 1.38 2.01
N PHE A 208 -16.56 1.09 2.65
CA PHE A 208 -16.66 0.39 3.94
C PHE A 208 -17.36 -0.97 3.85
N THR A 209 -17.30 -1.66 2.71
CA THR A 209 -17.92 -2.98 2.57
C THR A 209 -17.15 -4.05 3.35
N GLN A 210 -17.87 -4.99 3.97
CA GLN A 210 -17.28 -6.07 4.79
C GLN A 210 -16.40 -5.54 5.93
N THR A 211 -16.86 -4.48 6.60
CA THR A 211 -16.30 -3.97 7.85
C THR A 211 -16.90 -4.69 9.07
N GLY A 212 -16.47 -4.35 10.28
CA GLY A 212 -16.94 -4.99 11.51
C GLY A 212 -18.46 -4.90 11.69
N ALA A 213 -19.05 -5.89 12.35
CA ALA A 213 -20.51 -5.96 12.55
C ALA A 213 -21.08 -4.72 13.27
N ASP A 214 -20.30 -4.13 14.19
CA ASP A 214 -20.64 -2.93 14.95
C ASP A 214 -19.95 -1.66 14.39
N PHE A 215 -19.58 -1.68 13.10
CA PHE A 215 -18.89 -0.57 12.46
C PHE A 215 -19.73 0.71 12.46
N SER A 216 -19.13 1.82 12.85
CA SER A 216 -19.76 3.15 12.81
C SER A 216 -18.84 4.24 12.31
N ILE A 217 -19.40 5.18 11.55
CA ILE A 217 -18.68 6.39 11.12
C ILE A 217 -18.86 7.48 12.18
N ILE A 218 -17.77 8.06 12.67
CA ILE A 218 -17.80 9.21 13.56
C ILE A 218 -17.62 10.47 12.70
N CYS A 219 -18.64 11.33 12.65
CA CYS A 219 -18.62 12.51 11.79
C CYS A 219 -19.65 13.56 12.22
N SER A 220 -19.54 14.79 11.72
CA SER A 220 -20.58 15.80 11.95
C SER A 220 -21.91 15.39 11.27
N PRO A 221 -23.08 15.60 11.90
CA PRO A 221 -24.38 15.21 11.34
C PRO A 221 -24.71 15.77 9.95
N ASP A 222 -24.19 16.96 9.62
CA ASP A 222 -24.44 17.63 8.33
C ASP A 222 -23.36 17.34 7.27
N SER A 223 -22.35 16.51 7.61
CA SER A 223 -21.21 16.22 6.74
C SER A 223 -21.57 15.35 5.53
N PHE A 224 -20.69 15.33 4.54
CA PHE A 224 -20.79 14.35 3.44
C PHE A 224 -20.75 12.92 3.96
N ALA A 225 -19.95 12.65 4.98
CA ALA A 225 -19.82 11.33 5.61
C ALA A 225 -21.13 10.85 6.23
N ALA A 226 -21.88 11.74 6.90
CA ALA A 226 -23.20 11.41 7.45
C ALA A 226 -24.20 11.05 6.34
N LYS A 227 -24.22 11.80 5.23
CA LYS A 227 -25.07 11.50 4.06
C LYS A 227 -24.70 10.17 3.41
N TYR A 228 -23.40 9.89 3.31
CA TYR A 228 -22.89 8.60 2.83
C TYR A 228 -23.38 7.47 3.74
N ALA A 229 -23.18 7.59 5.06
CA ALA A 229 -23.58 6.58 6.03
C ALA A 229 -25.07 6.23 5.90
N GLN A 230 -25.93 7.26 5.84
CA GLN A 230 -27.37 7.10 5.63
C GLN A 230 -27.71 6.38 4.32
N SER A 231 -27.01 6.70 3.23
CA SER A 231 -27.26 6.10 1.89
C SER A 231 -26.93 4.62 1.82
N TYR A 232 -25.96 4.15 2.62
CA TYR A 232 -25.51 2.76 2.63
C TYR A 232 -25.97 1.97 3.87
N GLY A 233 -26.82 2.57 4.72
CA GLY A 233 -27.31 1.93 5.94
C GLY A 233 -26.20 1.63 6.96
N ILE A 234 -25.18 2.50 7.01
CA ILE A 234 -24.08 2.43 7.97
C ILE A 234 -24.44 3.32 9.16
N ASP A 235 -24.25 2.81 10.38
CA ASP A 235 -24.43 3.60 11.59
C ASP A 235 -23.42 4.75 11.65
N PHE A 236 -23.84 5.93 12.11
CA PHE A 236 -22.93 7.04 12.37
C PHE A 236 -23.19 7.67 13.74
N LYS A 237 -22.12 8.18 14.35
CA LYS A 237 -22.11 8.85 15.65
C LYS A 237 -21.62 10.29 15.47
N PRO A 238 -22.27 11.28 16.11
CA PRO A 238 -21.82 12.66 16.06
C PRO A 238 -20.45 12.81 16.73
N ILE A 239 -19.62 13.71 16.20
CA ILE A 239 -18.35 14.15 16.82
C ILE A 239 -18.59 15.26 17.84
#